data_AF-A0A7S0SWW7-F1
#
_entry.id   AF-A0A7S0SWW7-F1
#
_cell.length_a   1.000
_cell.length_b   1.000
_cell.length_c   1.000
_cell.angle_alpha   90.00
_cell.angle_beta   90.00
_cell.angle_gamma   90.00
#
_symmetry.space_group_name_H-M   'P 1'
#
loop_
_entity.id
_entity.type
_entity.pdbx_description
1 polymer ?
#
loop_
_entity_poly.entity_id
_entity_poly.type
_entity_poly.pdbx_seq_one_letter_code
_entity_poly.pdbx_strand_id
1 'polypeptide(L)'
;LLKKAYKQLSLQLHPDKNKSPNASEEFRTIKQAFEVLNNPDTRRAYGLLGDTGAKIATKGLIDTKYIVLQMIVYYGSTMIFTFLMTFSEPTGDALITSIFGLFAMMFIESLLILEEWNLPSWFMPYYTSHNIVTFLHRLFPAYINCSRVLTGAFYVDHRATITQLLEGISNNNNTNAAVIQDLSFKLTHSLKNSNKISLNIHDNHINSSGLMALALQKNESKNQLAISNKLENKEIQPVVPRSKYEWIRNLG
;
A
#
# COMPACT_ATOMS: atom_id res chain seq x y z
N LEU A 1 6.11 -40.19 36.19
CA LEU A 1 5.34 -39.11 36.85
C LEU A 1 3.87 -39.09 36.38
N LEU A 2 3.62 -39.04 35.07
CA LEU A 2 2.26 -39.03 34.50
C LEU A 2 1.31 -40.12 35.04
N LYS A 3 1.74 -41.39 35.08
CA LYS A 3 0.93 -42.51 35.63
C LYS A 3 0.55 -42.32 37.11
N LYS A 4 1.43 -41.69 37.91
CA LYS A 4 1.18 -41.41 39.33
C LYS A 4 0.12 -40.30 39.48
N ALA A 5 0.26 -39.23 38.71
CA ALA A 5 -0.71 -38.12 38.69
C ALA A 5 -2.10 -38.60 38.21
N TYR A 6 -2.15 -39.42 37.15
CA TYR A 6 -3.40 -40.05 36.69
C TYR A 6 -4.04 -40.89 37.78
N LYS A 7 -3.28 -41.77 38.44
CA LYS A 7 -3.81 -42.60 39.54
C LYS A 7 -4.41 -41.75 40.68
N GLN A 8 -3.77 -40.64 41.05
CA GLN A 8 -4.28 -39.75 42.09
C GLN A 8 -5.58 -39.05 41.66
N LEU A 9 -5.61 -38.46 40.47
CA LEU A 9 -6.77 -37.76 39.93
C LEU A 9 -7.95 -38.71 39.67
N SER A 10 -7.71 -39.90 39.13
CA SER A 10 -8.75 -40.91 38.90
C SER A 10 -9.42 -41.38 40.19
N LEU A 11 -8.70 -41.45 41.31
CA LEU A 11 -9.28 -41.82 42.60
C LEU A 11 -10.15 -40.70 43.19
N GLN A 12 -9.77 -39.43 42.97
CA GLN A 12 -10.51 -38.27 43.43
C GLN A 12 -11.79 -38.05 42.62
N LEU A 13 -11.72 -38.28 41.31
CA LEU A 13 -12.81 -38.00 40.37
C LEU A 13 -13.64 -39.23 39.99
N HIS A 14 -13.43 -40.36 40.67
CA HIS A 14 -14.20 -41.57 40.42
C HIS A 14 -15.69 -41.32 40.68
N PRO A 15 -16.61 -41.68 39.76
CA PRO A 15 -18.04 -41.37 39.89
C PRO A 15 -18.71 -41.99 41.12
N ASP A 16 -18.13 -43.05 41.68
CA ASP A 16 -18.59 -43.69 42.93
C ASP A 16 -18.18 -42.91 44.20
N LYS A 17 -17.07 -42.16 44.14
CA LYS A 17 -16.51 -41.43 45.29
C LYS A 17 -16.81 -39.93 45.26
N ASN A 18 -16.97 -39.36 44.06
CA ASN A 18 -17.28 -37.96 43.84
C ASN A 18 -18.78 -37.81 43.52
N LYS A 19 -19.53 -37.15 44.41
CA LYS A 19 -20.98 -36.91 44.28
C LYS A 19 -21.32 -35.67 43.43
N SER A 20 -20.34 -35.05 42.78
CA SER A 20 -20.59 -33.95 41.85
C SER A 20 -21.45 -34.43 40.67
N PRO A 21 -22.44 -33.65 40.22
CA PRO A 21 -23.24 -33.99 39.04
C PRO A 21 -22.38 -34.18 37.77
N ASN A 22 -21.18 -33.59 37.72
CA ASN A 22 -20.26 -33.66 36.59
C ASN A 22 -19.13 -34.70 36.76
N ALA A 23 -19.13 -35.50 37.84
CA ALA A 23 -18.02 -36.41 38.16
C ALA A 23 -17.72 -37.41 37.02
N SER A 24 -18.77 -37.89 36.33
CA SER A 24 -18.62 -38.81 35.18
C SER A 24 -17.92 -38.13 33.99
N GLU A 25 -18.25 -36.86 33.71
CA GLU A 25 -17.64 -36.09 32.63
C GLU A 25 -16.18 -35.73 32.93
N GLU A 26 -15.89 -35.30 34.16
CA GLU A 26 -14.54 -34.98 34.62
C GLU A 26 -13.63 -36.22 34.57
N PHE A 27 -14.14 -37.38 35.03
CA PHE A 27 -13.43 -38.64 34.94
C PHE A 27 -13.13 -39.03 33.49
N ARG A 28 -14.11 -38.86 32.59
CA ARG A 28 -13.93 -39.12 31.15
C ARG A 28 -12.84 -38.22 30.56
N THR A 29 -12.83 -36.94 30.90
CA THR A 29 -11.84 -35.97 30.41
C THR A 29 -10.42 -36.35 30.86
N ILE A 30 -10.24 -36.75 32.12
CA ILE A 30 -8.93 -37.17 32.61
C ILE A 30 -8.45 -38.47 31.98
N LYS A 31 -9.37 -39.42 31.78
CA LYS A 31 -9.05 -40.66 31.05
C LYS A 31 -8.58 -40.37 29.63
N GLN A 32 -9.30 -39.50 28.90
CA GLN A 32 -8.92 -39.09 27.55
C GLN A 32 -7.57 -38.36 27.53
N ALA A 33 -7.34 -37.41 28.44
CA ALA A 33 -6.07 -36.72 28.56
C ALA A 33 -4.92 -37.70 28.82
N PHE A 34 -5.12 -38.70 29.68
CA PHE A 34 -4.13 -39.74 29.94
C PHE A 34 -3.88 -40.60 28.70
N GLU A 35 -4.90 -41.02 27.96
CA GLU A 35 -4.74 -41.81 26.73
C GLU A 35 -3.87 -41.07 25.70
N VAL A 36 -4.13 -39.78 25.49
CA VAL A 36 -3.35 -38.93 24.57
C VAL A 36 -1.92 -38.72 25.07
N LEU A 37 -1.75 -38.46 26.37
CA LEU A 37 -0.44 -38.22 26.95
C LEU A 37 0.37 -39.50 27.16
N ASN A 38 -0.22 -40.69 27.22
CA ASN A 38 0.49 -41.92 27.57
C ASN A 38 1.41 -42.41 26.45
N ASN A 39 1.01 -42.26 25.18
CA ASN A 39 1.85 -42.60 24.03
C ASN A 39 2.60 -41.34 23.52
N PRO A 40 3.93 -41.40 23.30
CA PRO A 40 4.69 -40.28 22.75
C PRO A 40 4.18 -39.78 21.39
N ASP A 41 3.72 -40.68 20.51
CA ASP A 41 3.25 -40.32 19.16
C ASP A 41 1.93 -39.54 19.21
N THR A 42 0.98 -39.99 20.03
CA THR A 42 -0.30 -39.29 20.24
C THR A 42 -0.10 -37.96 20.95
N ARG A 43 0.86 -37.89 21.88
CA ARG A 43 1.23 -36.65 22.58
C ARG A 43 1.82 -35.64 21.59
N ARG A 44 2.74 -36.06 20.74
CA ARG A 44 3.35 -35.22 19.70
C ARG A 44 2.29 -34.70 18.73
N ALA A 45 1.43 -35.59 18.22
CA ALA A 45 0.35 -35.22 17.31
C ALA A 45 -0.63 -34.23 17.95
N TYR A 46 -0.95 -34.39 19.24
CA TYR A 46 -1.75 -33.44 19.98
C TYR A 46 -1.07 -32.07 20.11
N GLY A 47 0.25 -32.04 20.34
CA GLY A 47 1.01 -30.78 20.39
C GLY A 47 0.95 -29.97 19.08
N LEU A 48 0.91 -30.65 17.94
CA LEU A 48 0.92 -30.05 16.60
C LEU A 48 -0.48 -29.69 16.08
N LEU A 49 -1.47 -30.57 16.28
CA LEU A 49 -2.79 -30.49 15.64
C LEU A 49 -3.96 -30.48 16.64
N GLY A 50 -3.68 -30.45 17.95
CA GLY A 50 -4.70 -30.51 19.00
C GLY A 50 -5.47 -31.83 19.00
N ASP A 51 -6.77 -31.76 19.30
CA ASP A 51 -7.67 -32.92 19.38
C ASP A 51 -7.72 -33.72 18.06
N THR A 52 -7.62 -33.02 16.93
CA THR A 52 -7.61 -33.63 15.59
C THR A 52 -6.37 -34.51 15.41
N GLY A 53 -5.21 -34.02 15.86
CA GLY A 53 -3.96 -34.77 15.86
C GLY A 53 -4.02 -36.04 16.68
N ALA A 54 -4.56 -35.94 17.90
CA ALA A 54 -4.72 -37.11 18.78
C ALA A 54 -5.60 -38.19 18.14
N LYS A 55 -6.70 -37.81 17.49
CA LYS A 55 -7.61 -38.74 16.79
C LYS A 55 -6.99 -39.39 15.55
N ILE A 56 -6.10 -38.68 14.86
CA ILE A 56 -5.41 -39.18 13.67
C ILE A 56 -4.26 -40.11 14.09
N ALA A 57 -3.56 -39.76 15.16
CA ALA A 57 -2.50 -40.57 15.75
C ALA A 57 -3.00 -41.92 16.25
N THR A 58 -4.16 -41.96 16.91
CA THR A 58 -4.78 -43.24 17.32
C THR A 58 -5.19 -44.11 16.15
N LYS A 59 -5.40 -43.52 14.96
CA LYS A 59 -5.68 -44.25 13.71
C LYS A 59 -4.42 -44.66 12.95
N GLY A 60 -3.22 -44.30 13.42
CA GLY A 60 -1.95 -44.58 12.73
C GLY A 60 -1.76 -43.78 11.44
N LEU A 61 -2.50 -42.68 11.27
CA LEU A 61 -2.56 -41.90 10.03
C LEU A 61 -1.77 -40.57 10.11
N ILE A 62 -0.76 -40.47 10.98
CA ILE A 62 0.08 -39.26 11.07
C ILE A 62 1.01 -39.22 9.84
N ASP A 63 0.42 -38.97 8.69
CA ASP A 63 1.14 -38.71 7.46
C ASP A 63 1.37 -37.20 7.39
N THR A 64 2.63 -36.78 7.29
CA THR A 64 3.04 -35.38 7.07
C THR A 64 2.22 -34.71 5.96
N LYS A 65 1.73 -35.50 5.00
CA LYS A 65 0.82 -35.07 3.95
C LYS A 65 -0.48 -34.44 4.46
N TYR A 66 -1.08 -34.95 5.54
CA TYR A 66 -2.32 -34.39 6.08
C TYR A 66 -2.10 -32.98 6.65
N ILE A 67 -0.99 -32.79 7.38
CA ILE A 67 -0.60 -31.48 7.93
C ILE A 67 -0.38 -30.49 6.80
N VAL A 68 0.44 -30.87 5.81
CA VAL A 68 0.73 -30.02 4.65
C VAL A 68 -0.53 -29.68 3.86
N LEU A 69 -1.43 -30.66 3.65
CA LEU A 69 -2.70 -30.42 2.98
C LEU A 69 -3.58 -29.43 3.75
N GLN A 70 -3.68 -29.56 5.08
CA GLN A 70 -4.43 -28.60 5.89
C GLN A 70 -3.85 -27.19 5.80
N MET A 71 -2.52 -27.07 5.84
CA MET A 71 -1.86 -25.77 5.67
C MET A 71 -2.19 -25.18 4.29
N ILE A 72 -2.04 -25.94 3.21
CA ILE A 72 -2.35 -25.48 1.85
C ILE A 72 -3.80 -24.99 1.75
N VAL A 73 -4.75 -25.78 2.27
CA VAL A 73 -6.18 -25.42 2.22
C VAL A 73 -6.46 -24.16 3.05
N TYR A 74 -5.90 -24.08 4.26
CA TYR A 74 -6.09 -22.93 5.14
C TYR A 74 -5.46 -21.65 4.56
N TYR A 75 -4.19 -21.70 4.17
CA TYR A 75 -3.49 -20.54 3.60
C TYR A 75 -4.01 -20.15 2.22
N GLY A 76 -4.40 -21.11 1.39
CA GLY A 76 -5.02 -20.85 0.09
C GLY A 76 -6.37 -20.14 0.23
N SER A 77 -7.26 -20.64 1.10
CA SER A 77 -8.54 -19.98 1.37
C SER A 77 -8.37 -18.61 2.03
N THR A 78 -7.44 -18.48 2.97
CA THR A 78 -7.11 -17.21 3.63
C THR A 78 -6.53 -16.19 2.65
N MET A 79 -5.72 -16.62 1.68
CA MET A 79 -5.17 -15.75 0.62
C MET A 79 -6.29 -15.19 -0.26
N ILE A 80 -7.23 -16.04 -0.69
CA ILE A 80 -8.41 -15.62 -1.47
C ILE A 80 -9.25 -14.63 -0.66
N PHE A 81 -9.53 -14.94 0.61
CA PHE A 81 -10.28 -14.05 1.50
C PHE A 81 -9.59 -12.70 1.71
N THR A 82 -8.28 -12.71 1.93
CA THR A 82 -7.45 -11.50 2.08
C THR A 82 -7.48 -10.65 0.82
N PHE A 83 -7.36 -11.28 -0.36
CA PHE A 83 -7.47 -10.62 -1.63
C PHE A 83 -8.84 -9.95 -1.79
N LEU A 84 -9.93 -10.68 -1.57
CA LEU A 84 -11.30 -10.14 -1.70
C LEU A 84 -11.55 -8.96 -0.75
N MET A 85 -11.11 -9.06 0.50
CA MET A 85 -11.27 -7.99 1.50
C MET A 85 -10.49 -6.73 1.18
N THR A 86 -9.39 -6.85 0.42
CA THR A 86 -8.44 -5.75 0.21
C THR A 86 -8.45 -5.23 -1.24
N PHE A 87 -9.07 -5.96 -2.17
CA PHE A 87 -9.22 -5.57 -3.57
C PHE A 87 -10.00 -4.26 -3.75
N SER A 88 -10.85 -3.90 -2.78
CA SER A 88 -11.60 -2.64 -2.82
C SER A 88 -10.74 -1.39 -2.58
N GLU A 89 -9.47 -1.53 -2.20
CA GLU A 89 -8.63 -0.36 -1.88
C GLU A 89 -7.86 0.17 -3.10
N PRO A 90 -7.87 1.49 -3.33
CA PRO A 90 -7.33 2.10 -4.54
C PRO A 90 -5.79 2.08 -4.63
N THR A 91 -5.08 1.97 -3.51
CA THR A 91 -3.60 1.99 -3.48
C THR A 91 -2.95 0.63 -3.60
N GLY A 92 -3.64 -0.43 -3.17
CA GLY A 92 -3.04 -1.76 -3.03
C GLY A 92 -2.08 -1.90 -1.84
N ASP A 93 -1.82 -0.85 -1.06
CA ASP A 93 -0.85 -0.90 0.06
C ASP A 93 -1.31 -1.85 1.18
N ALA A 94 -2.60 -1.84 1.51
CA ALA A 94 -3.17 -2.77 2.50
C ALA A 94 -3.08 -4.23 2.04
N LEU A 95 -3.06 -4.49 0.72
CA LEU A 95 -2.93 -5.85 0.20
C LEU A 95 -1.50 -6.35 0.44
N ILE A 96 -0.50 -5.50 0.21
CA ILE A 96 0.91 -5.83 0.41
C ILE A 96 1.18 -6.16 1.89
N THR A 97 0.73 -5.31 2.81
CA THR A 97 0.88 -5.54 4.25
C THR A 97 0.10 -6.76 4.73
N SER A 98 -1.11 -7.00 4.19
CA SER A 98 -1.90 -8.18 4.53
C SER A 98 -1.25 -9.48 4.04
N ILE A 99 -0.70 -9.47 2.82
CA ILE A 99 0.08 -10.58 2.26
C ILE A 99 1.34 -10.83 3.09
N PHE A 100 2.07 -9.77 3.48
CA PHE A 100 3.24 -9.90 4.34
C PHE A 100 2.89 -10.55 5.68
N GLY A 101 1.79 -10.13 6.31
CA GLY A 101 1.30 -10.74 7.55
C GLY A 101 0.91 -12.22 7.36
N LEU A 102 0.33 -12.57 6.21
CA LEU A 102 -0.02 -13.95 5.88
C LEU A 102 1.24 -14.83 5.75
N PHE A 103 2.26 -14.33 5.05
CA PHE A 103 3.56 -15.02 4.92
C PHE A 103 4.28 -15.15 6.26
N ALA A 104 4.28 -14.10 7.09
CA ALA A 104 4.86 -14.14 8.43
C ALA A 104 4.15 -15.18 9.31
N MET A 105 2.82 -15.23 9.26
CA MET A 105 2.02 -16.23 9.97
C MET A 105 2.31 -17.65 9.49
N MET A 106 2.38 -17.87 8.17
CA MET A 106 2.76 -19.15 7.56
C MET A 106 4.16 -19.59 7.98
N PHE A 107 5.10 -18.65 8.03
CA PHE A 107 6.46 -18.92 8.44
C PHE A 107 6.53 -19.31 9.91
N ILE A 108 5.84 -18.59 10.80
CA ILE A 108 5.76 -18.92 12.23
C ILE A 108 5.15 -20.30 12.45
N GLU A 109 4.04 -20.62 11.78
CA GLU A 109 3.44 -21.95 11.87
C GLU A 109 4.40 -23.04 11.37
N SER A 110 5.08 -22.81 10.25
CA SER A 110 6.09 -23.75 9.72
C SER A 110 7.25 -23.97 10.70
N LEU A 111 7.74 -22.91 11.35
CA LEU A 111 8.78 -23.03 12.39
C LEU A 111 8.29 -23.85 13.59
N LEU A 112 7.08 -23.58 14.07
CA LEU A 112 6.49 -24.29 15.22
C LEU A 112 6.27 -25.79 14.93
N ILE A 113 5.97 -26.15 13.67
CA ILE A 113 5.74 -27.53 13.25
C ILE A 113 7.06 -28.28 12.98
N LEU A 114 8.04 -27.64 12.32
CA LEU A 114 9.28 -28.29 11.88
C LEU A 114 10.31 -28.47 13.00
N GLU A 115 10.47 -27.48 13.87
CA GLU A 115 11.52 -27.50 14.90
C GLU A 115 11.03 -27.94 16.28
N GLU A 116 9.72 -28.21 16.46
CA GLU A 116 9.11 -28.51 17.77
C GLU A 116 9.61 -27.56 18.86
N TRP A 117 9.65 -26.28 18.52
CA TRP A 117 10.40 -25.30 19.30
C TRP A 117 9.80 -25.17 20.70
N ASN A 118 10.60 -25.49 21.72
CA ASN A 118 10.20 -25.30 23.11
C ASN A 118 10.25 -23.81 23.41
N LEU A 119 9.07 -23.19 23.49
CA LEU A 119 8.96 -21.77 23.77
C LEU A 119 9.61 -21.45 25.12
N PRO A 120 10.21 -20.26 25.26
CA PRO A 120 10.73 -19.81 26.53
C PRO A 120 9.66 -19.92 27.63
N SER A 121 10.03 -20.38 28.83
CA SER A 121 9.07 -20.62 29.92
C SER A 121 8.28 -19.38 30.37
N TRP A 122 8.78 -18.17 30.08
CA TRP A 122 8.06 -16.92 30.33
C TRP A 122 6.99 -16.62 29.26
N PHE A 123 7.09 -17.25 28.10
CA PHE A 123 6.24 -16.99 26.95
C PHE A 123 5.24 -18.14 26.77
N MET A 124 4.02 -17.93 27.27
CA MET A 124 2.90 -18.88 27.17
C MET A 124 3.21 -20.32 27.66
N PRO A 125 3.65 -20.50 28.92
CA PRO A 125 4.13 -21.79 29.44
C PRO A 125 3.10 -22.94 29.43
N TYR A 126 1.81 -22.62 29.36
CA TYR A 126 0.71 -23.60 29.36
C TYR A 126 0.11 -23.86 27.97
N TYR A 127 0.65 -23.22 26.92
CA TYR A 127 0.11 -23.33 25.57
C TYR A 127 0.91 -24.34 24.74
N THR A 128 0.20 -25.15 23.97
CA THR A 128 0.79 -25.99 22.93
C THR A 128 1.06 -25.17 21.68
N SER A 129 1.97 -25.66 20.82
CA SER A 129 2.22 -25.06 19.50
C SER A 129 0.93 -24.87 18.71
N HIS A 130 0.05 -25.87 18.73
CA HIS A 130 -1.29 -25.79 18.13
C HIS A 130 -2.13 -24.61 18.64
N ASN A 131 -2.13 -24.37 19.96
CA ASN A 131 -2.93 -23.28 20.54
C ASN A 131 -2.41 -21.90 20.10
N ILE A 132 -1.09 -21.77 19.94
CA ILE A 132 -0.46 -20.53 19.49
C ILE A 132 -0.77 -20.26 18.04
N VAL A 133 -0.64 -21.27 17.18
CA VAL A 133 -1.03 -21.18 15.76
C VAL A 133 -2.51 -20.81 15.64
N THR A 134 -3.37 -21.49 16.40
CA THR A 134 -4.81 -21.21 16.42
C THR A 134 -5.10 -19.78 16.90
N PHE A 135 -4.37 -19.29 17.90
CA PHE A 135 -4.47 -17.90 18.34
C PHE A 135 -4.06 -16.93 17.23
N LEU A 136 -2.94 -17.21 16.53
CA LEU A 136 -2.44 -16.39 15.44
C LEU A 136 -3.42 -16.35 14.25
N HIS A 137 -4.03 -17.49 13.91
CA HIS A 137 -5.11 -17.61 12.92
C HIS A 137 -6.31 -16.74 13.29
N ARG A 138 -6.71 -16.72 14.56
CA ARG A 138 -7.81 -15.86 15.05
C ARG A 138 -7.44 -14.38 15.08
N LEU A 139 -6.17 -14.05 15.27
CA LEU A 139 -5.66 -12.68 15.28
C LEU A 139 -5.58 -12.10 13.87
N PHE A 140 -5.34 -12.93 12.85
CA PHE A 140 -5.07 -12.49 11.49
C PHE A 140 -6.20 -11.65 10.86
N PRO A 141 -7.50 -11.99 10.98
CA PRO A 141 -8.57 -11.12 10.50
C PRO A 141 -8.56 -9.72 11.13
N ALA A 142 -8.24 -9.61 12.43
CA ALA A 142 -8.10 -8.33 13.11
C ALA A 142 -6.90 -7.54 12.59
N TYR A 143 -5.79 -8.24 12.27
CA TYR A 143 -4.62 -7.65 11.62
C TYR A 143 -4.95 -7.07 10.24
N ILE A 144 -5.70 -7.78 9.39
CA ILE A 144 -6.14 -7.25 8.08
C ILE A 144 -6.93 -5.96 8.28
N ASN A 145 -7.93 -5.98 9.16
CA ASN A 145 -8.75 -4.79 9.42
C ASN A 145 -7.91 -3.61 9.94
N CYS A 146 -6.98 -3.86 10.86
CA CYS A 146 -6.05 -2.85 11.36
C CYS A 146 -5.20 -2.27 10.23
N SER A 147 -4.66 -3.13 9.37
CA SER A 147 -3.85 -2.70 8.23
C SER A 147 -4.64 -1.80 7.28
N ARG A 148 -5.90 -2.12 7.00
CA ARG A 148 -6.77 -1.31 6.14
C ARG A 148 -7.04 0.06 6.74
N VAL A 149 -7.34 0.11 8.03
CA VAL A 149 -7.56 1.38 8.76
C VAL A 149 -6.28 2.23 8.76
N LEU A 150 -5.12 1.63 9.02
CA LEU A 150 -3.83 2.32 9.00
C LEU A 150 -3.50 2.86 7.61
N THR A 151 -3.61 2.03 6.57
CA THR A 151 -3.37 2.46 5.19
C THR A 151 -4.32 3.59 4.79
N GLY A 152 -5.60 3.52 5.17
CA GLY A 152 -6.56 4.60 4.94
C GLY A 152 -6.23 5.88 5.70
N ALA A 153 -5.78 5.77 6.96
CA ALA A 153 -5.41 6.92 7.79
C ALA A 153 -4.15 7.65 7.28
N PHE A 154 -3.21 6.93 6.67
CA PHE A 154 -1.99 7.47 6.10
C PHE A 154 -2.06 7.66 4.57
N TYR A 155 -3.24 7.46 3.96
CA TYR A 155 -3.40 7.62 2.53
C TYR A 155 -3.22 9.07 2.10
N VAL A 156 -2.25 9.32 1.22
CA VAL A 156 -2.03 10.61 0.58
C VAL A 156 -2.23 10.44 -0.92
N ASP A 157 -3.21 11.15 -1.49
CA ASP A 157 -3.44 11.14 -2.94
C ASP A 157 -2.36 11.98 -3.65
N HIS A 158 -1.25 11.30 -3.97
CA HIS A 158 -0.15 11.90 -4.73
C HIS A 158 -0.57 12.34 -6.12
N ARG A 159 -1.56 11.69 -6.76
CA ARG A 159 -2.00 12.04 -8.11
C ARG A 159 -2.81 13.32 -8.11
N ALA A 160 -3.76 13.46 -7.20
CA ALA A 160 -4.50 14.70 -7.02
C ALA A 160 -3.56 15.86 -6.68
N THR A 161 -2.62 15.64 -5.75
CA THR A 161 -1.64 16.66 -5.35
C THR A 161 -0.77 17.11 -6.53
N ILE A 162 -0.22 16.17 -7.30
CA ILE A 162 0.59 16.49 -8.48
C ILE A 162 -0.26 17.23 -9.53
N THR A 163 -1.50 16.82 -9.73
CA THR A 163 -2.40 17.43 -10.73
C THR A 163 -2.72 18.88 -10.35
N GLN A 164 -3.03 19.14 -9.09
CA GLN A 164 -3.24 20.51 -8.57
C GLN A 164 -1.99 21.38 -8.72
N LEU A 165 -0.80 20.84 -8.44
CA LEU A 165 0.46 21.55 -8.63
C LEU A 165 0.71 21.88 -10.10
N LEU A 166 0.48 20.93 -11.01
CA LEU A 166 0.65 21.13 -12.45
C LEU A 166 -0.34 22.16 -13.00
N GLU A 167 -1.60 22.12 -12.54
CA GLU A 167 -2.62 23.10 -12.90
C GLU A 167 -2.25 24.50 -12.41
N GLY A 168 -1.76 24.63 -11.17
CA GLY A 168 -1.24 25.88 -10.63
C GLY A 168 -0.08 26.45 -11.45
N ILE A 169 0.88 25.60 -11.83
CA ILE A 169 2.00 26.01 -12.71
C ILE A 169 1.47 26.46 -14.09
N SER A 170 0.54 25.71 -14.68
CA SER A 170 -0.04 26.05 -15.98
C SER A 170 -0.77 27.40 -15.94
N ASN A 171 -1.56 27.64 -14.90
CA ASN A 171 -2.28 28.91 -14.71
C ASN A 171 -1.32 30.09 -14.49
N ASN A 172 -0.25 29.90 -13.71
CA ASN A 172 0.79 30.91 -13.53
C ASN A 172 1.52 31.24 -14.85
N ASN A 173 1.80 30.25 -15.68
CA ASN A 173 2.43 30.48 -16.98
C ASN A 173 1.49 31.25 -17.94
N ASN A 174 0.21 30.90 -17.97
CA ASN A 174 -0.78 31.59 -18.81
C ASN A 174 -0.98 33.05 -18.38
N THR A 175 -1.02 33.32 -17.07
CA THR A 175 -1.14 34.68 -16.54
C THR A 175 0.11 35.51 -16.83
N ASN A 176 1.31 34.94 -16.68
CA ASN A 176 2.55 35.60 -17.07
C ASN A 176 2.58 35.94 -18.57
N ALA A 177 2.14 35.02 -19.43
CA ALA A 177 2.05 35.27 -20.87
C ALA A 177 1.09 36.43 -21.19
N ALA A 178 -0.06 36.50 -20.51
CA ALA A 178 -1.01 37.60 -20.67
C ALA A 178 -0.42 38.96 -20.22
N VAL A 179 0.31 38.99 -19.11
CA VAL A 179 1.00 40.21 -18.63
C VAL A 179 2.06 40.67 -19.63
N ILE A 180 2.84 39.74 -20.19
CA ILE A 180 3.85 40.05 -21.21
C ILE A 180 3.21 40.65 -22.46
N GLN A 181 2.08 40.10 -22.91
CA GLN A 181 1.33 40.64 -24.06
C GLN A 181 0.78 42.06 -23.80
N ASP A 182 0.26 42.33 -22.60
CA ASP A 182 -0.21 43.67 -22.24
C ASP A 182 0.95 44.68 -22.21
N LEU A 183 2.11 44.28 -21.65
CA LEU A 183 3.31 45.11 -21.63
C LEU A 183 3.85 45.39 -23.04
N SER A 184 3.91 44.37 -23.92
CA SER A 184 4.37 44.54 -25.31
C SER A 184 3.45 45.48 -26.08
N PHE A 185 2.13 45.36 -25.87
CA PHE A 185 1.14 46.26 -26.45
C PHE A 185 1.32 47.71 -25.97
N LYS A 186 1.44 47.93 -24.65
CA LYS A 186 1.66 49.26 -24.06
C LYS A 186 2.96 49.90 -24.55
N LEU A 187 4.05 49.13 -24.62
CA LEU A 187 5.33 49.59 -25.13
C LEU A 187 5.24 49.98 -26.61
N THR A 188 4.60 49.15 -27.44
CA THR A 188 4.41 49.44 -28.86
C THR A 188 3.61 50.72 -29.07
N HIS A 189 2.53 50.91 -28.29
CA HIS A 189 1.74 52.13 -28.33
C HIS A 189 2.55 53.37 -27.90
N SER A 190 3.33 53.25 -26.82
CA SER A 190 4.20 54.32 -26.33
C SER A 190 5.28 54.69 -27.34
N LEU A 191 5.95 53.71 -27.95
CA LEU A 191 6.94 53.92 -29.01
C LEU A 191 6.32 54.59 -30.24
N LYS A 192 5.11 54.18 -30.65
CA LYS A 192 4.39 54.83 -31.75
C LYS A 192 4.06 56.28 -31.43
N ASN A 193 3.64 56.59 -30.20
CA ASN A 193 3.36 57.95 -29.76
C ASN A 193 4.64 58.80 -29.69
N SER A 194 5.72 58.26 -29.13
CA SER A 194 7.03 58.91 -29.07
C SER A 194 7.59 59.20 -30.47
N ASN A 195 7.46 58.25 -31.40
CA ASN A 195 7.85 58.44 -32.80
C ASN A 195 6.98 59.50 -33.50
N LYS A 196 5.69 59.58 -33.19
CA LYS A 196 4.82 60.64 -33.73
C LYS A 196 5.23 62.02 -33.22
N ILE A 197 5.61 62.12 -31.94
CA ILE A 197 6.10 63.36 -31.33
C ILE A 197 7.46 63.74 -31.93
N SER A 198 8.40 62.79 -32.07
CA SER A 198 9.70 63.07 -32.67
C SER A 198 9.59 63.51 -34.13
N LEU A 199 8.72 62.86 -34.93
CA LEU A 199 8.43 63.29 -36.30
C LEU A 199 7.86 64.71 -36.35
N ASN A 200 6.89 65.04 -35.51
CA ASN A 200 6.33 66.39 -35.43
C ASN A 200 7.36 67.46 -35.01
N ILE A 201 8.30 67.12 -34.12
CA ILE A 201 9.38 68.03 -33.71
C ILE A 201 10.40 68.19 -34.85
N HIS A 202 10.72 67.10 -35.57
CA HIS A 202 11.66 67.11 -36.69
C HIS A 202 11.10 67.89 -37.91
N ASP A 203 9.81 67.74 -38.21
CA ASP A 203 9.11 68.49 -39.27
C ASP A 203 9.05 70.00 -38.95
N ASN A 204 8.98 70.37 -37.66
CA ASN A 204 9.04 71.75 -37.23
C ASN A 204 10.47 72.36 -37.21
N HIS A 205 11.52 71.55 -37.39
CA HIS A 205 12.92 72.00 -37.26
C HIS A 205 13.85 71.70 -38.45
N ILE A 206 13.36 71.19 -39.59
CA ILE A 206 14.24 70.84 -40.72
C ILE A 206 14.05 71.74 -41.93
N ASN A 207 15.02 72.65 -42.03
CA ASN A 207 15.62 73.09 -43.28
C ASN A 207 16.35 71.90 -43.95
N SER A 208 16.32 71.85 -45.28
CA SER A 208 16.65 70.77 -46.25
C SER A 208 17.73 69.69 -45.96
N SER A 209 18.55 69.78 -44.92
CA SER A 209 19.64 68.83 -44.63
C SER A 209 19.24 67.60 -43.80
N GLY A 210 18.08 67.58 -43.15
CA GLY A 210 17.65 66.49 -42.25
C GLY A 210 16.88 65.33 -42.91
N LEU A 211 16.44 65.47 -44.16
CA LEU A 211 15.66 64.45 -44.88
C LEU A 211 16.42 63.13 -45.09
N MET A 212 17.76 63.18 -45.22
CA MET A 212 18.59 62.00 -45.44
C MET A 212 18.85 61.22 -44.14
N ALA A 213 18.93 61.92 -43.00
CA ALA A 213 19.00 61.29 -41.67
C ALA A 213 17.66 60.64 -41.28
N LEU A 214 16.53 61.27 -41.64
CA LEU A 214 15.20 60.71 -41.43
C LEU A 214 14.98 59.39 -42.20
N ALA A 215 15.52 59.28 -43.42
CA ALA A 215 15.46 58.06 -44.21
C ALA A 215 16.23 56.90 -43.58
N LEU A 216 17.37 57.18 -42.93
CA LEU A 216 18.18 56.17 -42.23
C LEU A 216 17.51 55.73 -40.91
N GLN A 217 16.99 56.68 -40.12
CA GLN A 217 16.33 56.38 -38.85
C GLN A 217 15.01 55.60 -39.03
N LYS A 218 14.28 55.87 -40.11
CA LYS A 218 13.06 55.13 -40.51
C LYS A 218 13.36 53.69 -40.95
N ASN A 219 14.58 53.43 -41.45
CA ASN A 219 15.02 52.10 -41.86
C ASN A 219 15.47 51.25 -40.66
N GLU A 220 16.17 51.87 -39.70
CA GLU A 220 16.57 51.21 -38.44
C GLU A 220 15.37 50.86 -37.56
N SER A 221 14.37 51.75 -37.46
CA SER A 221 13.14 51.47 -36.71
C SER A 221 12.28 50.38 -37.36
N LYS A 222 12.29 50.25 -38.70
CA LYS A 222 11.71 49.08 -39.39
C LYS A 222 12.45 47.78 -39.09
N ASN A 223 13.78 47.82 -39.05
CA ASN A 223 14.58 46.65 -38.67
C ASN A 223 14.37 46.24 -37.20
N GLN A 224 14.26 47.20 -36.28
CA GLN A 224 13.95 46.94 -34.87
C GLN A 224 12.55 46.30 -34.71
N LEU A 225 11.56 46.77 -35.47
CA LEU A 225 10.22 46.16 -35.49
C LEU A 225 10.23 44.73 -36.07
N ALA A 226 11.04 44.49 -37.12
CA ALA A 226 11.20 43.17 -37.72
C ALA A 226 11.92 42.18 -36.80
N ILE A 227 12.86 42.65 -35.98
CA ILE A 227 13.56 41.85 -34.96
C ILE A 227 12.61 41.55 -33.79
N SER A 228 11.82 42.52 -33.33
CA SER A 228 10.78 42.32 -32.30
C SER A 228 9.76 41.26 -32.71
N ASN A 229 9.21 41.35 -33.93
CA ASN A 229 8.25 40.37 -34.45
C ASN A 229 8.86 38.97 -34.66
N LYS A 230 10.19 38.89 -34.87
CA LYS A 230 10.92 37.63 -35.03
C LYS A 230 11.24 36.96 -33.69
N LEU A 231 11.33 37.73 -32.61
CA LEU A 231 11.48 37.24 -31.24
C LEU A 231 10.13 36.80 -30.65
N GLU A 232 9.05 37.53 -30.93
CA GLU A 232 7.67 37.18 -30.52
C GLU A 232 7.19 35.86 -31.15
N ASN A 233 7.64 35.52 -32.36
CA ASN A 233 7.35 34.24 -33.02
C ASN A 233 8.25 33.07 -32.57
N LYS A 234 9.24 33.30 -31.70
CA LYS A 234 10.22 32.27 -31.30
C LYS A 234 10.05 31.75 -29.87
N GLU A 235 9.20 32.36 -29.06
CA GLU A 235 8.91 31.89 -27.71
C GLU A 235 7.41 31.61 -27.54
N ILE A 236 7.13 30.53 -26.81
CA ILE A 236 5.81 29.98 -26.45
C ILE A 236 5.21 29.03 -27.52
N GLN A 237 5.87 27.90 -27.71
CA GLN A 237 5.15 26.64 -27.91
C GLN A 237 4.79 26.11 -26.51
N PRO A 238 3.50 25.91 -26.17
CA PRO A 238 3.16 25.26 -24.90
C PRO A 238 3.69 23.83 -24.94
N VAL A 239 4.63 23.51 -24.04
CA VAL A 239 5.05 22.11 -23.82
C VAL A 239 3.89 21.41 -23.13
N VAL A 240 3.00 20.81 -23.94
CA VAL A 240 1.96 19.90 -23.46
C VAL A 240 2.66 18.67 -22.88
N PRO A 241 2.39 18.25 -21.63
CA PRO A 241 2.92 17.02 -21.12
C PRO A 241 2.31 15.85 -21.92
N ARG A 242 3.14 15.12 -22.67
CA ARG A 242 2.73 13.89 -23.37
C ARG A 242 2.10 12.93 -22.37
N SER A 243 0.79 12.71 -22.47
CA SER A 243 0.13 11.65 -21.71
C SER A 243 0.67 10.28 -22.20
N LYS A 244 0.99 9.39 -21.25
CA LYS A 244 1.74 8.13 -21.44
C LYS A 244 1.04 7.08 -22.34
N TYR A 245 -0.06 7.41 -23.00
CA TYR A 245 -0.95 6.46 -23.68
C TYR A 245 -1.25 6.79 -25.16
N GLU A 246 -0.49 7.68 -25.80
CA GLU A 246 -0.70 8.01 -27.23
C GLU A 246 -0.55 6.82 -28.19
N TRP A 247 0.20 5.77 -27.84
CA TRP A 247 0.40 4.61 -28.71
C TRP A 247 -0.84 3.71 -28.86
N ILE A 248 -1.87 3.86 -28.00
CA ILE A 248 -3.08 3.02 -28.03
C ILE A 248 -4.10 3.53 -29.07
N ARG A 249 -4.01 4.81 -29.48
CA ARG A 249 -4.99 5.43 -30.39
C ARG A 249 -4.72 5.17 -31.88
N ASN A 250 -3.57 4.61 -32.24
CA ASN A 250 -3.14 4.33 -33.61
C ASN A 250 -3.29 2.86 -34.03
N LEU A 251 -4.07 2.06 -33.29
CA LEU A 251 -4.35 0.64 -33.60
C LEU A 251 -5.82 0.40 -34.01
N GLY A 252 -6.48 1.41 -34.57
CA GLY A 252 -7.80 1.30 -35.20
C GLY A 252 -7.70 1.32 -36.71
#